data_AF-A0A2S6IHJ4-F1
#
_entry.id   AF-A0A2S6IHJ4-F1
#
_cell.length_a   1.000
_cell.length_b   1.000
_cell.length_c   1.000
_cell.angle_alpha   90.00
_cell.angle_beta   90.00
_cell.angle_gamma   90.00
#
_symmetry.space_group_name_H-M   'P 1'
#
loop_
_entity.id
_entity.type
_entity.pdbx_description
1 polymer ?
#
loop_
_entity_poly.entity_id
_entity_poly.type
_entity_poly.pdbx_seq_one_letter_code
_entity_poly.pdbx_strand_id
1 'polypeptide(L)'
;MINIKTYLKNISTKLVLSLCFFSFALHAQTISKTEKHTPLKIVSNHIYEEFIKNPKKAQEQAINDIKSNNTTLLLASGIAPVSISSDTDFEKKYNLSFYEYGCTPPEFKVILAYNNVMFDHMLKLYGTKWITEIREDIAGFKNWKENLQTTLKSDTTLKRDK
;
A
#
# COMPACT_ATOMS: atom_id res chain seq x y z
N MET A 1 58.15 -0.30 -9.02
CA MET A 1 57.89 0.94 -8.24
C MET A 1 56.42 1.32 -8.40
N ILE A 2 55.63 1.27 -7.33
CA ILE A 2 54.21 1.66 -7.36
C ILE A 2 54.14 3.20 -7.41
N ASN A 3 53.41 3.74 -8.38
CA ASN A 3 53.23 5.19 -8.52
C ASN A 3 52.28 5.71 -7.43
N ILE A 4 52.87 6.33 -6.41
CA ILE A 4 52.19 6.81 -5.19
C ILE A 4 51.07 7.82 -5.53
N LYS A 5 51.21 8.64 -6.58
CA LYS A 5 50.16 9.60 -6.99
C LYS A 5 48.91 8.91 -7.51
N THR A 6 49.06 7.80 -8.25
CA THR A 6 47.93 7.01 -8.76
C THR A 6 47.20 6.30 -7.62
N TYR A 7 47.94 5.79 -6.62
CA TYR A 7 47.37 5.11 -5.47
C TYR A 7 46.53 6.05 -4.59
N LEU A 8 47.04 7.26 -4.31
CA LEU A 8 46.34 8.26 -3.49
C LEU A 8 45.06 8.78 -4.16
N LYS A 9 45.04 8.93 -5.49
CA LYS A 9 43.85 9.36 -6.23
C LYS A 9 42.73 8.32 -6.18
N ASN A 10 43.08 7.03 -6.24
CA ASN A 10 42.13 5.92 -6.15
C ASN A 10 41.53 5.72 -4.75
N ILE A 11 42.28 6.06 -3.69
CA ILE A 11 41.77 6.03 -2.31
C ILE A 11 40.78 7.18 -2.09
N SER A 12 41.11 8.37 -2.57
CA SER A 12 40.25 9.55 -2.48
C SER A 12 38.89 9.35 -3.17
N THR A 13 38.86 8.79 -4.39
CA THR A 13 37.60 8.50 -5.08
C THR A 13 36.76 7.41 -4.40
N LYS A 14 37.39 6.35 -3.88
CA LYS A 14 36.65 5.29 -3.15
C LYS A 14 36.05 5.80 -1.83
N LEU A 15 36.76 6.68 -1.12
CA LEU A 15 36.27 7.28 0.13
C LEU A 15 35.07 8.20 -0.11
N VAL A 16 35.13 9.03 -1.17
CA VAL A 16 34.03 9.95 -1.54
C VAL A 16 32.78 9.18 -1.97
N LEU A 17 32.91 8.11 -2.78
CA LEU A 17 31.76 7.27 -3.15
C LEU A 17 31.14 6.58 -1.92
N SER A 18 31.94 6.05 -1.01
CA SER A 18 31.45 5.38 0.21
C SER A 18 30.69 6.33 1.15
N LEU A 19 31.12 7.59 1.25
CA LEU A 19 30.47 8.60 2.08
C LEU A 19 29.10 9.04 1.50
N CYS A 20 28.96 9.10 0.17
CA CYS A 20 27.66 9.40 -0.45
C CYS A 20 26.61 8.29 -0.22
N PHE A 21 27.01 7.01 -0.22
CA PHE A 21 26.09 5.91 0.05
C PHE A 21 25.59 5.87 1.50
N PHE A 22 26.43 6.24 2.47
CA PHE A 22 26.03 6.31 3.88
C PHE A 22 25.01 7.43 4.15
N SER A 23 25.14 8.57 3.48
CA SER A 23 24.18 9.68 3.60
C SER A 23 22.79 9.32 3.06
N PHE A 24 22.71 8.58 1.95
CA PHE A 24 21.43 8.08 1.42
C PHE A 24 20.80 7.00 2.33
N ALA A 25 21.61 6.07 2.84
CA ALA A 25 21.11 5.01 3.73
C ALA A 25 20.57 5.55 5.06
N LEU A 26 21.22 6.58 5.61
CA LEU A 26 20.79 7.20 6.87
C LEU A 26 19.50 8.04 6.71
N HIS A 27 19.30 8.66 5.53
CA HIS A 27 18.04 9.39 5.23
C HIS A 27 16.86 8.45 4.95
N ALA A 28 17.11 7.26 4.37
CA ALA A 28 16.05 6.27 4.12
C ALA A 28 15.54 5.63 5.43
N GLN A 29 16.41 5.40 6.40
CA GLN A 29 16.03 4.76 7.67
C GLN A 29 15.24 5.69 8.61
N THR A 30 15.46 7.01 8.57
CA THR A 30 14.75 7.95 9.45
C THR A 30 13.32 8.25 8.99
N ILE A 31 13.03 8.22 7.69
CA ILE A 31 11.67 8.47 7.17
C ILE A 31 10.72 7.29 7.51
N SER A 32 11.23 6.06 7.57
CA SER A 32 10.39 4.86 7.76
C SER A 32 9.86 4.61 9.18
N LYS A 33 10.36 5.30 10.22
CA LYS A 33 10.12 4.89 11.62
C LYS A 33 9.32 5.84 12.50
N THR A 34 8.92 7.05 12.04
CA THR A 34 8.29 8.04 12.94
C THR A 34 6.95 8.62 12.52
N GLU A 35 6.41 8.32 11.33
CA GLU A 35 4.96 8.49 11.11
C GLU A 35 4.30 7.14 11.38
N LYS A 36 3.57 7.01 12.49
CA LYS A 36 2.51 5.99 12.55
C LYS A 36 1.59 6.31 11.37
N HIS A 37 1.65 5.48 10.32
CA HIS A 37 0.82 5.58 9.13
C HIS A 37 -0.65 5.61 9.55
N THR A 38 -1.21 6.80 9.71
CA THR A 38 -2.64 6.99 9.56
C THR A 38 -2.90 6.99 8.05
N PRO A 39 -3.95 6.32 7.54
CA PRO A 39 -4.36 6.36 6.12
C PRO A 39 -4.84 7.76 5.67
N LEU A 40 -4.47 8.77 6.44
CA LEU A 40 -5.22 9.96 6.69
C LEU A 40 -4.19 10.93 7.26
N LYS A 41 -3.43 11.59 6.38
CA LYS A 41 -2.84 12.90 6.70
C LYS A 41 -4.00 13.87 6.85
N ILE A 42 -4.72 13.80 7.98
CA ILE A 42 -5.96 14.56 8.14
C ILE A 42 -5.61 16.02 8.33
N VAL A 43 -5.88 16.77 7.27
CA VAL A 43 -6.07 18.20 7.32
C VAL A 43 -7.45 18.44 7.97
N SER A 44 -7.49 18.73 9.28
CA SER A 44 -8.69 19.08 10.09
C SER A 44 -9.71 17.97 10.42
N ASN A 45 -10.24 17.99 11.65
CA ASN A 45 -11.24 17.03 12.17
C ASN A 45 -12.51 16.90 11.31
N HIS A 46 -12.89 17.93 10.56
CA HIS A 46 -14.08 17.89 9.68
C HIS A 46 -13.91 16.92 8.51
N ILE A 47 -12.71 16.86 7.91
CA ILE A 47 -12.43 15.97 6.77
C ILE A 47 -12.46 14.51 7.23
N TYR A 48 -12.05 14.23 8.47
CA TYR A 48 -12.18 12.90 9.06
C TYR A 48 -13.64 12.48 9.23
N GLU A 49 -14.47 13.36 9.81
CA GLU A 49 -15.89 13.10 10.04
C GLU A 49 -16.66 12.84 8.74
N GLU A 50 -16.31 13.55 7.66
CA GLU A 50 -16.88 13.29 6.34
C GLU A 50 -16.46 11.94 5.78
N PHE A 51 -15.18 11.58 5.93
CA PHE A 51 -14.64 10.30 5.48
C PHE A 51 -15.36 9.13 6.15
N ILE A 52 -15.48 9.13 7.48
CA ILE A 52 -15.99 7.97 8.24
C ILE A 52 -17.46 7.62 7.97
N LYS A 53 -18.24 8.53 7.37
CA LYS A 53 -19.68 8.38 7.12
C LYS A 53 -20.04 8.27 5.63
N ASN A 54 -19.18 8.72 4.72
CA ASN A 54 -19.52 8.88 3.31
C ASN A 54 -18.67 7.99 2.38
N PRO A 55 -19.24 6.93 1.78
CA PRO A 55 -18.54 6.06 0.83
C PRO A 55 -17.90 6.79 -0.35
N LYS A 56 -18.53 7.85 -0.87
CA LYS A 56 -17.98 8.65 -1.97
C LYS A 56 -16.71 9.39 -1.53
N LYS A 57 -16.72 9.95 -0.32
CA LYS A 57 -15.53 10.58 0.27
C LYS A 57 -14.43 9.56 0.51
N ALA A 58 -14.77 8.33 0.89
CA ALA A 58 -13.82 7.25 1.02
C ALA A 58 -13.13 6.91 -0.32
N GLN A 59 -13.88 6.87 -1.42
CA GLN A 59 -13.31 6.67 -2.75
C GLN A 59 -12.40 7.82 -3.18
N GLU A 60 -12.84 9.07 -2.97
CA GLU A 60 -12.03 10.27 -3.23
C GLU A 60 -10.71 10.22 -2.43
N GLN A 61 -10.77 9.81 -1.17
CA GLN A 61 -9.59 9.64 -0.32
C GLN A 61 -8.67 8.53 -0.84
N ALA A 62 -9.19 7.36 -1.23
CA ALA A 62 -8.40 6.29 -1.81
C ALA A 62 -7.64 6.75 -3.07
N ILE A 63 -8.28 7.54 -3.93
CA ILE A 63 -7.65 8.13 -5.12
C ILE A 63 -6.52 9.09 -4.72
N ASN A 64 -6.71 9.89 -3.67
CA ASN A 64 -5.68 10.83 -3.20
C ASN A 64 -4.49 10.11 -2.56
N ASP A 65 -4.75 9.04 -1.82
CA ASP A 65 -3.73 8.18 -1.24
C ASP A 65 -2.89 7.49 -2.32
N ILE A 66 -3.54 6.95 -3.36
CA ILE A 66 -2.85 6.40 -4.54
C ILE A 66 -1.94 7.44 -5.19
N LYS A 67 -2.45 8.67 -5.41
CA LYS A 67 -1.65 9.77 -6.01
C LYS A 67 -0.45 10.17 -5.15
N SER A 68 -0.55 9.95 -3.84
CA SER A 68 0.49 10.29 -2.86
C SER A 68 1.42 9.12 -2.55
N ASN A 69 1.33 8.01 -3.29
CA ASN A 69 2.04 6.74 -3.03
C ASN A 69 1.79 6.19 -1.62
N ASN A 70 0.61 6.45 -1.05
CA ASN A 70 0.18 5.99 0.28
C ASN A 70 -0.81 4.82 0.15
N THR A 71 -0.43 3.75 -0.55
CA THR A 71 -1.31 2.59 -0.74
C THR A 71 -1.57 1.90 0.59
N THR A 72 -2.81 1.94 1.06
CA THR A 72 -3.23 1.32 2.31
C THR A 72 -4.43 0.43 2.08
N LEU A 73 -4.53 -0.70 2.79
CA LEU A 73 -5.73 -1.52 2.85
C LEU A 73 -6.30 -1.48 4.27
N LEU A 74 -7.59 -1.18 4.35
CA LEU A 74 -8.28 -0.96 5.62
C LEU A 74 -8.84 -2.28 6.15
N LEU A 75 -8.45 -2.62 7.39
CA LEU A 75 -8.96 -3.77 8.14
C LEU A 75 -9.99 -3.29 9.17
N ALA A 76 -11.12 -3.99 9.23
CA ALA A 76 -12.16 -3.77 10.22
C ALA A 76 -12.11 -4.90 11.25
N SER A 77 -11.23 -4.78 12.23
CA SER A 77 -11.09 -5.79 13.28
C SER A 77 -11.98 -5.46 14.47
N GLY A 78 -12.50 -6.50 15.12
CA GLY A 78 -13.29 -6.38 16.33
C GLY A 78 -12.43 -6.09 17.56
N ILE A 79 -12.76 -6.73 18.68
CA ILE A 79 -12.19 -6.44 20.01
C ILE A 79 -10.68 -6.75 20.10
N ALA A 80 -10.12 -7.59 19.22
CA ALA A 80 -8.71 -7.97 19.24
C ALA A 80 -8.05 -7.91 17.85
N PRO A 81 -6.92 -7.18 17.71
CA PRO A 81 -6.10 -7.21 16.51
C PRO A 81 -5.62 -8.61 16.15
N VAL A 82 -5.68 -8.97 14.86
CA VAL A 82 -5.14 -10.24 14.38
C VAL A 82 -3.77 -9.97 13.74
N SER A 83 -2.71 -10.36 14.43
CA SER A 83 -1.36 -10.32 13.87
C SER A 83 -1.14 -11.51 12.95
N ILE A 84 -0.94 -11.25 11.66
CA ILE A 84 -0.61 -12.26 10.66
C ILE A 84 0.85 -12.06 10.25
N SER A 85 1.68 -13.09 10.45
CA SER A 85 3.12 -13.00 10.17
C SER A 85 3.46 -12.71 8.70
N SER A 86 2.58 -13.11 7.77
CA SER A 86 2.77 -12.86 6.34
C SER A 86 2.48 -11.42 5.92
N ASP A 87 1.83 -10.60 6.76
CA ASP A 87 1.46 -9.24 6.41
C ASP A 87 2.71 -8.40 6.11
N THR A 88 3.75 -8.52 6.94
CA THR A 88 5.01 -7.79 6.74
C THR A 88 5.68 -8.10 5.39
N ASP A 89 5.62 -9.35 4.95
CA ASP A 89 6.20 -9.74 3.66
C ASP A 89 5.33 -9.26 2.49
N PHE A 90 4.00 -9.32 2.65
CA PHE A 90 3.05 -8.82 1.66
C PHE A 90 3.16 -7.30 1.47
N GLU A 91 3.18 -6.54 2.57
CA GLU A 91 3.34 -5.08 2.60
C GLU A 91 4.61 -4.64 1.87
N LYS A 92 5.75 -5.29 2.17
CA LYS A 92 7.02 -5.02 1.49
C LYS A 92 6.97 -5.38 0.01
N LYS A 93 6.40 -6.53 -0.33
CA LYS A 93 6.35 -7.04 -1.71
C LYS A 93 5.50 -6.15 -2.62
N TYR A 94 4.40 -5.60 -2.10
CA TYR A 94 3.44 -4.81 -2.86
C TYR A 94 3.46 -3.31 -2.51
N ASN A 95 4.46 -2.86 -1.75
CA ASN A 95 4.64 -1.47 -1.34
C ASN A 95 3.33 -0.81 -0.86
N LEU A 96 2.70 -1.46 0.11
CA LEU A 96 1.47 -0.99 0.75
C LEU A 96 1.50 -1.27 2.25
N SER A 97 0.53 -0.74 2.97
CA SER A 97 0.35 -1.04 4.40
C SER A 97 -1.06 -1.54 4.70
N PHE A 98 -1.19 -2.37 5.72
CA PHE A 98 -2.47 -2.67 6.34
C PHE A 98 -2.73 -1.69 7.48
N TYR A 99 -3.94 -1.11 7.51
CA TYR A 99 -4.37 -0.27 8.59
C TYR A 99 -5.58 -0.88 9.30
N GLU A 100 -5.37 -1.28 10.54
CA GLU A 100 -6.37 -1.91 11.37
C GLU A 100 -7.08 -0.88 12.25
N TYR A 101 -8.38 -0.69 12.02
CA TYR A 101 -9.20 0.09 12.93
C TYR A 101 -9.39 -0.66 14.25
N GLY A 102 -9.33 0.07 15.36
CA GLY A 102 -9.71 -0.43 16.68
C GLY A 102 -11.22 -0.36 16.92
N CYS A 103 -11.64 -0.15 18.17
CA CYS A 103 -13.05 -0.22 18.61
C CYS A 103 -14.04 0.72 17.90
N THR A 104 -13.56 1.74 17.19
CA THR A 104 -14.41 2.73 16.51
C THR A 104 -14.04 2.81 15.02
N PRO A 105 -14.31 1.77 14.22
CA PRO A 105 -14.09 1.81 12.79
C PRO A 105 -15.14 2.70 12.10
N PRO A 106 -14.84 3.22 10.89
CA PRO A 106 -15.86 3.75 10.00
C PRO A 106 -16.96 2.72 9.73
N GLU A 107 -18.09 3.18 9.22
CA GLU A 107 -19.13 2.25 8.76
C GLU A 107 -18.55 1.27 7.73
N PHE A 108 -18.96 0.00 7.78
CA PHE A 108 -18.41 -1.04 6.91
C PHE A 108 -18.49 -0.66 5.42
N LYS A 109 -19.60 -0.04 4.98
CA LYS A 109 -19.78 0.47 3.61
C LYS A 109 -18.73 1.49 3.15
N VAL A 110 -18.17 2.27 4.09
CA VAL A 110 -17.11 3.26 3.83
C VAL A 110 -15.79 2.55 3.59
N ILE A 111 -15.46 1.57 4.45
CA ILE A 111 -14.28 0.73 4.32
C ILE A 111 -14.31 -0.04 2.99
N LEU A 112 -15.46 -0.64 2.65
CA LEU A 112 -15.66 -1.31 1.37
C LEU A 112 -15.39 -0.39 0.17
N ALA A 113 -15.92 0.83 0.20
CA ALA A 113 -15.79 1.78 -0.89
C ALA A 113 -14.33 2.21 -1.10
N TYR A 114 -13.58 2.40 -0.02
CA TYR A 114 -12.15 2.67 -0.08
C TYR A 114 -11.36 1.47 -0.62
N ASN A 115 -11.53 0.29 -0.03
CA ASN A 115 -10.77 -0.90 -0.38
C ASN A 115 -11.00 -1.35 -1.83
N ASN A 116 -12.22 -1.21 -2.36
CA ASN A 116 -12.50 -1.54 -3.77
C ASN A 116 -11.64 -0.73 -4.75
N VAL A 117 -11.46 0.58 -4.48
CA VAL A 117 -10.60 1.43 -5.32
C VAL A 117 -9.14 0.95 -5.24
N MET A 118 -8.69 0.53 -4.05
CA MET A 118 -7.34 0.00 -3.86
C MET A 118 -7.15 -1.35 -4.56
N PHE A 119 -8.13 -2.26 -4.52
CA PHE A 119 -8.04 -3.54 -5.23
C PHE A 119 -7.95 -3.33 -6.75
N ASP A 120 -8.75 -2.42 -7.30
CA ASP A 120 -8.66 -2.06 -8.72
C ASP A 120 -7.29 -1.48 -9.08
N HIS A 121 -6.72 -0.67 -8.19
CA HIS A 121 -5.37 -0.13 -8.36
C HIS A 121 -4.30 -1.23 -8.32
N MET A 122 -4.38 -2.14 -7.35
CA MET A 122 -3.46 -3.28 -7.23
C MET A 122 -3.56 -4.23 -8.42
N LEU A 123 -4.77 -4.49 -8.92
CA LEU A 123 -4.98 -5.28 -10.12
C LEU A 123 -4.30 -4.64 -11.34
N LYS A 124 -4.37 -3.31 -11.47
CA LYS A 124 -3.70 -2.56 -12.55
C LYS A 124 -2.17 -2.60 -12.43
N LEU A 125 -1.63 -2.48 -11.21
CA LEU A 125 -0.18 -2.44 -10.98
C LEU A 125 0.49 -3.82 -11.04
N TYR A 126 -0.13 -4.82 -10.42
CA TYR A 126 0.50 -6.11 -10.12
C TYR A 126 -0.17 -7.30 -10.82
N GLY A 127 -1.25 -7.06 -11.57
CA GLY A 127 -2.06 -8.11 -12.15
C GLY A 127 -2.75 -8.94 -11.07
N THR A 128 -2.88 -10.25 -11.31
CA THR A 128 -3.63 -11.15 -10.43
C THR A 128 -2.79 -11.85 -9.36
N LYS A 129 -1.46 -11.69 -9.36
CA LYS A 129 -0.55 -12.44 -8.48
C LYS A 129 -0.85 -12.22 -6.98
N TRP A 130 -1.16 -10.98 -6.60
CA TRP A 130 -1.43 -10.63 -5.20
C TRP A 130 -2.73 -11.24 -4.65
N ILE A 131 -3.69 -11.58 -5.52
CA ILE A 131 -5.03 -12.06 -5.14
C ILE A 131 -4.97 -13.39 -4.38
N THR A 132 -3.93 -14.20 -4.59
CA THR A 132 -3.72 -15.47 -3.88
C THR A 132 -2.83 -15.34 -2.64
N GLU A 133 -2.18 -14.19 -2.46
CA GLU A 133 -1.21 -13.96 -1.39
C GLU A 133 -1.77 -13.09 -0.28
N ILE A 134 -2.76 -12.26 -0.61
CA ILE A 134 -3.40 -11.36 0.33
C ILE A 134 -4.28 -12.12 1.32
N ARG A 135 -4.33 -11.65 2.57
CA ARG A 135 -5.25 -12.16 3.59
C ARG A 135 -6.72 -12.02 3.15
N GLU A 136 -7.54 -13.04 3.42
CA GLU A 136 -8.90 -13.13 2.89
C GLU A 136 -9.94 -12.31 3.67
N ASP A 137 -9.61 -11.89 4.89
CA ASP A 137 -10.50 -11.20 5.82
C ASP A 137 -10.57 -9.67 5.61
N ILE A 138 -9.93 -9.16 4.56
CA ILE A 138 -10.02 -7.74 4.19
C ILE A 138 -11.45 -7.44 3.74
N ALA A 139 -12.02 -6.40 4.35
CA ALA A 139 -13.35 -5.92 4.03
C ALA A 139 -13.51 -5.69 2.52
N GLY A 140 -14.43 -6.44 1.91
CA GLY A 140 -14.81 -6.31 0.50
C GLY A 140 -14.03 -7.18 -0.47
N PHE A 141 -12.92 -7.79 -0.05
CA PHE A 141 -12.04 -8.53 -0.95
C PHE A 141 -12.74 -9.73 -1.60
N LYS A 142 -13.47 -10.53 -0.82
CA LYS A 142 -14.21 -11.69 -1.32
C LYS A 142 -15.20 -11.30 -2.44
N ASN A 143 -16.06 -10.32 -2.18
CA ASN A 143 -17.07 -9.87 -3.14
C ASN A 143 -16.43 -9.25 -4.39
N TRP A 144 -15.36 -8.46 -4.22
CA TRP A 144 -14.61 -7.89 -5.34
C TRP A 144 -13.99 -8.98 -6.23
N LYS A 145 -13.38 -10.01 -5.63
CA LYS A 145 -12.77 -11.14 -6.34
C LYS A 145 -13.81 -11.96 -7.13
N GLU A 146 -14.98 -12.19 -6.57
CA GLU A 146 -16.10 -12.88 -7.24
C GLU A 146 -16.60 -12.09 -8.46
N ASN A 147 -16.74 -10.77 -8.32
CA ASN A 147 -17.13 -9.89 -9.41
C ASN A 147 -16.09 -9.88 -10.55
N LEU A 148 -14.80 -9.83 -10.22
CA LEU A 148 -13.71 -9.91 -11.19
C LEU A 148 -13.79 -11.19 -12.02
N GLN A 149 -14.01 -12.34 -11.36
CA GLN A 149 -14.13 -13.63 -12.07
C GLN A 149 -15.35 -13.67 -13.01
N THR A 150 -16.45 -13.03 -12.60
CA THR A 150 -17.67 -12.95 -13.41
C THR A 150 -17.42 -12.12 -14.67
N THR A 151 -16.78 -10.96 -14.54
CA THR A 151 -16.43 -10.10 -15.68
C THR A 151 -15.46 -10.79 -16.65
N LEU A 152 -14.45 -11.50 -16.13
CA LEU A 152 -13.52 -12.24 -16.98
C LEU A 152 -14.21 -13.37 -17.76
N LYS A 153 -15.18 -14.06 -17.16
CA LYS A 153 -15.96 -15.10 -17.85
C LYS A 153 -16.84 -14.51 -18.95
N SER A 154 -17.55 -13.42 -18.69
CA SER A 154 -18.42 -12.77 -19.69
C SER A 154 -17.65 -12.26 -20.92
N ASP A 155 -16.44 -11.74 -20.73
CA ASP A 155 -15.60 -11.28 -21.84
C ASP A 155 -15.08 -12.43 -22.71
N THR A 156 -14.85 -13.61 -22.13
CA THR A 156 -14.43 -14.78 -22.90
C THR A 156 -15.56 -15.44 -23.69
N THR A 157 -16.81 -15.32 -23.24
CA THR A 157 -17.98 -15.81 -23.98
C THR A 157 -18.30 -14.93 -25.18
N LEU A 158 -18.25 -13.59 -25.02
CA LEU A 158 -18.51 -12.65 -26.13
C LEU A 158 -17.48 -12.73 -27.28
N LYS A 159 -16.26 -13.21 -27.00
CA LYS A 159 -15.22 -13.43 -28.02
C LYS A 159 -15.33 -14.78 -28.74
N ARG A 160 -16.15 -15.71 -28.22
CA ARG A 160 -16.34 -17.05 -28.80
C ARG A 160 -17.53 -17.09 -29.78
N ASP A 161 -18.44 -16.13 -29.66
CA ASP A 161 -19.66 -16.00 -30.47
C ASP A 161 -19.49 -15.05 -31.67
N LYS A 162 -18.25 -14.66 -32.00
CA LYS A 162 -17.87 -13.89 -33.20
C LYS A 162 -16.86 -14.67 -34.01
#